data_AF-A0A938BZK0-F1
#
_entry.id   AF-A0A938BZK0-F1
#
_cell.length_a   1.000
_cell.length_b   1.000
_cell.length_c   1.000
_cell.angle_alpha   90.00
_cell.angle_beta   90.00
_cell.angle_gamma   90.00
#
_symmetry.space_group_name_H-M   'P 1'
#
loop_
_entity.id
_entity.type
_entity.pdbx_description
1 polymer ?
#
loop_
_entity_poly.entity_id
_entity_poly.type
_entity_poly.pdbx_seq_one_letter_code
_entity_poly.pdbx_strand_id
1 'polypeptide(L)'
;MPETPRGALYPVLPLRDIVVFPHMIVPLFVGREKSVRALEDVMQDDKQILLVTQKDAAQDDPQADDIYRVGTVGTILQLLKLPDGTVKVLVEGNHRARITGFS
;
A
#
# COMPACT_ATOMS: atom_id res chain seq x y z
N MET A 1 1.68 11.05 25.75
CA MET A 1 1.03 10.38 24.60
C MET A 1 1.63 11.01 23.36
N PRO A 2 2.34 10.27 22.48
CA PRO A 2 2.89 10.91 21.30
C PRO A 2 1.74 11.28 20.36
N GLU A 3 1.73 12.53 19.95
CA GLU A 3 0.71 13.11 19.08
C GLU A 3 0.79 12.43 17.71
N THR A 4 -0.28 11.75 17.29
CA THR A 4 -0.38 11.25 15.92
C THR A 4 -0.42 12.47 15.00
N PRO A 5 0.50 12.62 14.02
CA PRO A 5 0.54 13.79 13.16
C PRO A 5 -0.81 14.00 12.49
N ARG A 6 -1.26 15.26 12.42
CA ARG A 6 -2.46 15.64 11.68
C ARG A 6 -2.27 15.23 10.21
N GLY A 7 -3.00 14.21 9.77
CA GLY A 7 -3.17 13.82 8.38
C GLY A 7 -1.87 13.63 7.59
N ALA A 8 -1.18 12.51 7.80
CA ALA A 8 -0.12 12.08 6.89
C ALA A 8 -0.73 11.59 5.56
N LEU A 9 -0.17 12.04 4.44
CA LEU A 9 -0.51 11.56 3.10
C LEU A 9 0.30 10.30 2.83
N TYR A 10 -0.39 9.23 2.46
CA TYR A 10 0.23 7.95 2.12
C TYR A 10 -0.20 7.52 0.73
N PRO A 11 0.74 7.09 -0.12
CA PRO A 11 0.39 6.36 -1.34
C PRO A 11 -0.38 5.09 -0.99
N VAL A 12 -1.49 4.89 -1.69
CA VAL A 12 -2.42 3.78 -1.42
C VAL A 12 -2.10 2.64 -2.36
N LEU A 13 -1.87 1.44 -1.80
CA LEU A 13 -1.70 0.21 -2.56
C LEU A 13 -2.90 -0.71 -2.33
N PRO A 14 -3.81 -0.83 -3.32
CA PRO A 14 -4.98 -1.69 -3.20
C PRO A 14 -4.61 -3.17 -3.40
N LEU A 15 -4.98 -4.02 -2.45
CA LEU A 15 -4.73 -5.46 -2.40
C LEU A 15 -6.01 -6.24 -2.72
N ARG A 16 -5.88 -7.34 -3.47
CA ARG A 16 -7.00 -8.21 -3.88
C ARG A 16 -7.13 -9.45 -3.02
N ASP A 17 -6.04 -10.22 -2.97
CA ASP A 17 -6.07 -11.59 -2.44
C ASP A 17 -5.62 -11.69 -0.99
N ILE A 18 -5.22 -10.57 -0.38
CA ILE A 18 -4.60 -10.57 0.95
C ILE A 18 -4.95 -9.31 1.75
N VAL A 19 -5.15 -9.51 3.05
CA VAL A 19 -5.24 -8.46 4.06
C VAL A 19 -3.95 -8.51 4.88
N VAL A 20 -3.24 -7.39 4.97
CA VAL A 20 -2.03 -7.27 5.79
C VAL A 20 -2.39 -6.68 7.14
N PHE A 21 -1.97 -7.34 8.22
CA PHE A 21 -2.12 -6.86 9.60
C PHE A 21 -0.81 -6.29 10.14
N PRO A 22 -0.85 -5.48 11.22
CA PRO A 22 0.34 -5.10 11.96
C PRO A 22 1.23 -6.30 12.31
N HIS A 23 2.55 -6.10 12.23
CA HIS A 23 3.62 -7.07 12.44
C HIS A 23 3.74 -8.19 11.40
N MET A 24 2.89 -8.21 10.36
CA MET A 24 3.06 -9.14 9.25
C MET A 24 4.14 -8.65 8.28
N ILE A 25 5.05 -9.53 7.90
CA ILE A 25 6.00 -9.31 6.82
C ILE A 25 5.58 -10.18 5.64
N VAL A 26 5.19 -9.54 4.53
CA VAL A 26 4.60 -10.25 3.38
C VAL A 26 5.26 -9.77 2.08
N PRO A 27 5.61 -10.69 1.16
CA PRO A 27 5.98 -10.32 -0.20
C PRO A 27 4.73 -10.03 -1.03
N LEU A 28 4.71 -8.90 -1.73
CA LEU A 28 3.67 -8.50 -2.68
C LEU A 28 4.25 -8.38 -4.09
N PHE A 29 3.43 -8.69 -5.08
CA PHE A 29 3.77 -8.56 -6.49
C PHE A 29 2.93 -7.46 -7.12
N VAL A 30 3.59 -6.51 -7.76
CA VAL A 30 2.95 -5.33 -8.35
C VAL A 30 3.33 -5.26 -9.83
N GLY A 31 2.33 -5.45 -10.71
CA GLY A 31 2.53 -5.45 -12.16
C GLY A 31 1.92 -4.24 -12.88
N ARG A 32 1.13 -3.40 -12.20
CA ARG A 32 0.49 -2.23 -12.82
C ARG A 32 1.45 -1.05 -12.84
N GLU A 33 1.62 -0.43 -14.00
CA GLU A 33 2.52 0.72 -14.15
C GLU A 33 2.24 1.84 -13.13
N LYS A 34 0.97 2.18 -12.89
CA LYS A 34 0.56 3.19 -11.90
C LYS A 34 1.07 2.85 -10.49
N SER A 35 0.91 1.59 -10.07
CA SER A 35 1.32 1.12 -8.76
C SER A 35 2.84 1.00 -8.64
N VAL A 36 3.53 0.58 -9.71
CA VAL A 36 5.00 0.55 -9.75
C VAL A 36 5.58 1.95 -9.56
N ARG A 37 5.07 2.96 -10.29
CA ARG A 37 5.51 4.35 -10.13
C ARG A 37 5.27 4.87 -8.71
N ALA A 38 4.08 4.62 -8.15
CA ALA A 38 3.78 5.00 -6.77
C ALA A 38 4.77 4.37 -5.76
N LEU A 39 5.18 3.11 -5.97
CA LEU A 39 6.18 2.47 -5.11
C LEU A 39 7.58 3.07 -5.28
N GLU A 40 7.96 3.45 -6.50
CA GLU A 40 9.24 4.12 -6.77
C GLU A 40 9.31 5.50 -6.10
N ASP A 41 8.23 6.27 -6.15
CA ASP A 41 8.12 7.58 -5.50
C ASP A 41 8.21 7.44 -3.97
N VAL A 42 7.55 6.45 -3.38
CA VAL A 42 7.61 6.16 -1.93
C VAL A 42 9.03 5.82 -1.47
N MET A 43 9.84 5.21 -2.34
CA MET A 43 11.23 4.87 -1.99
C MET A 43 12.13 6.10 -1.83
N GLN A 44 11.71 7.26 -2.34
CA GLN A 44 12.40 8.54 -2.16
C GLN A 44 11.99 9.28 -0.88
N ASP A 45 10.94 8.81 -0.19
CA ASP A 45 10.37 9.44 1.00
C ASP A 45 10.50 8.51 2.23
N ASP A 46 9.63 8.66 3.23
CA ASP A 46 9.58 7.87 4.47
C ASP A 46 9.31 6.35 4.28
N LYS A 47 9.21 5.87 3.05
CA LYS A 47 8.99 4.45 2.69
C LYS A 47 7.68 3.85 3.20
N GLN A 48 6.73 4.70 3.59
CA GLN A 48 5.44 4.29 4.14
C GLN A 48 4.38 4.23 3.05
N ILE A 49 3.57 3.17 3.08
CA ILE A 49 2.42 2.98 2.19
C ILE A 49 1.19 2.59 2.99
N LEU A 50 0.01 2.96 2.48
CA LEU A 50 -1.25 2.48 3.02
C LEU A 50 -1.76 1.29 2.22
N LEU A 51 -1.75 0.12 2.86
CA LEU A 51 -2.29 -1.12 2.33
C LEU A 51 -3.79 -1.20 2.62
N VAL A 52 -4.62 -1.26 1.59
CA VAL A 52 -6.07 -1.40 1.71
C VAL A 52 -6.56 -2.53 0.84
N THR A 53 -7.62 -3.21 1.24
CA THR A 53 -8.24 -4.23 0.39
C THR A 53 -9.29 -3.63 -0.54
N GLN A 54 -9.43 -4.25 -1.70
CA GLN A 54 -10.51 -3.97 -2.64
C GLN A 54 -11.79 -4.69 -2.17
N LYS A 55 -12.95 -4.09 -2.45
CA LYS A 55 -14.27 -4.70 -2.19
C LYS A 55 -14.57 -5.79 -3.22
N ASP A 56 -14.20 -5.55 -4.47
CA ASP A 56 -14.29 -6.50 -5.57
C ASP A 56 -12.89 -6.83 -6.10
N ALA A 57 -12.49 -8.09 -5.99
CA ALA A 57 -11.19 -8.56 -6.46
C ALA A 57 -11.07 -8.57 -8.00
N ALA A 58 -12.19 -8.60 -8.73
CA ALA A 58 -12.21 -8.60 -10.19
C ALA A 58 -11.96 -7.21 -10.81
N GLN A 59 -12.07 -6.13 -10.03
CA GLN A 59 -11.94 -4.76 -10.54
C GLN A 59 -10.49 -4.35 -10.78
N ASP A 60 -10.11 -4.08 -12.02
CA ASP A 60 -8.73 -3.77 -12.41
C ASP A 60 -8.27 -2.34 -12.16
N ASP A 61 -9.16 -1.36 -12.04
CA ASP A 61 -8.77 0.02 -11.69
C ASP A 61 -9.70 0.55 -10.59
N PRO A 62 -9.52 0.06 -9.34
CA PRO A 62 -10.43 0.39 -8.25
C PRO A 62 -10.40 1.88 -7.96
N GLN A 63 -11.58 2.49 -7.87
CA GLN A 63 -11.74 3.87 -7.45
C GLN A 63 -11.76 3.96 -5.91
N ALA A 64 -11.75 5.19 -5.40
CA ALA A 64 -11.79 5.49 -3.96
C ALA A 64 -12.92 4.76 -3.21
N ASP A 65 -14.08 4.58 -3.85
CA ASP A 65 -15.24 3.91 -3.26
C ASP A 65 -15.20 2.37 -3.42
N ASP A 66 -14.28 1.84 -4.22
CA ASP A 66 -14.12 0.40 -4.46
C ASP A 66 -13.17 -0.26 -3.45
N ILE A 67 -12.57 0.52 -2.55
CA ILE A 67 -11.66 0.05 -1.51
C ILE A 67 -12.26 0.23 -0.10
N TYR A 68 -11.78 -0.55 0.85
CA TYR A 68 -12.11 -0.34 2.25
C TYR A 68 -11.38 0.89 2.80
N ARG A 69 -12.08 1.69 3.62
CA ARG A 69 -11.49 2.89 4.26
C ARG A 69 -10.57 2.59 5.44
N VAL A 70 -10.52 1.34 5.91
CA VAL A 70 -9.61 0.93 6.97
C VAL A 70 -8.59 -0.02 6.37
N GLY A 71 -7.32 0.28 6.62
CA GLY A 71 -6.19 -0.50 6.13
C GLY A 71 -5.05 -0.51 7.13
N THR A 72 -3.88 -0.89 6.64
CA THR A 72 -2.65 -0.99 7.44
C THR A 72 -1.59 -0.11 6.80
N VAL A 73 -1.06 0.83 7.57
CA VAL A 73 0.15 1.55 7.19
C VAL A 73 1.30 0.55 7.33
N GLY A 74 2.07 0.38 6.27
CA GLY A 74 3.23 -0.49 6.24
C GLY A 74 4.48 0.21 5.72
N THR A 75 5.64 -0.36 6.02
CA THR A 75 6.93 0.11 5.54
C THR A 75 7.44 -0.84 4.47
N ILE A 76 7.91 -0.29 3.35
CA ILE A 76 8.61 -1.07 2.32
C ILE A 76 10.01 -1.40 2.83
N LEU A 77 10.28 -2.69 3.01
CA LEU A 77 11.59 -3.20 3.43
C LEU A 77 12.52 -3.43 2.24
N GLN A 78 11.98 -3.93 1.14
CA GLN A 78 12.77 -4.27 -0.05
C GLN A 78 11.93 -4.10 -1.33
N LEU A 79 12.56 -3.60 -2.40
CA LEU A 79 11.99 -3.52 -3.74
C LEU A 79 12.92 -4.22 -4.73
N LEU A 80 12.38 -5.17 -5.49
CA LEU A 80 13.10 -5.91 -6.52
C LEU A 80 12.32 -5.85 -7.83
N LYS A 81 12.93 -5.27 -8.87
CA LYS A 81 12.39 -5.30 -10.24
C LYS A 81 12.73 -6.64 -10.87
N LEU A 82 11.71 -7.33 -11.38
CA LEU A 82 11.84 -8.58 -12.10
C LEU A 82 12.04 -8.32 -13.61
N PRO A 83 12.66 -9.25 -14.36
CA PRO A 83 12.93 -9.07 -15.79
C PRO A 83 11.68 -8.92 -16.66
N ASP A 84 10.52 -9.36 -16.17
CA ASP A 84 9.21 -9.28 -16.82
C ASP A 84 8.53 -7.90 -16.64
N GLY A 85 9.19 -6.97 -15.94
CA GLY A 85 8.67 -5.63 -15.65
C GLY A 85 7.81 -5.54 -14.38
N THR A 86 7.55 -6.66 -13.69
CA THR A 86 6.86 -6.64 -12.41
C THR A 86 7.81 -6.26 -11.28
N VAL A 87 7.25 -5.73 -10.18
CA VAL A 87 7.99 -5.39 -8.98
C VAL A 87 7.57 -6.31 -7.85
N LYS A 88 8.54 -7.01 -7.26
CA LYS A 88 8.37 -7.73 -6.01
C LYS A 88 8.78 -6.81 -4.86
N VAL A 89 7.85 -6.54 -3.94
CA VAL A 89 8.07 -5.68 -2.78
C VAL A 89 7.88 -6.48 -1.50
N LEU A 90 8.78 -6.31 -0.52
CA LEU A 90 8.61 -6.86 0.82
C LEU A 90 8.11 -5.75 1.74
N VAL A 91 6.97 -5.98 2.40
CA VAL A 91 6.32 -4.97 3.24
C VAL A 91 6.10 -5.49 4.65
N GLU A 92 6.37 -4.65 5.64
CA GLU A 92 6.01 -4.88 7.04
C GLU A 92 4.78 -4.02 7.40
N GLY A 93 3.74 -4.64 7.95
CA GLY A 93 2.60 -3.91 8.50
C GLY A 93 2.95 -3.26 9.84
N ASN A 94 2.70 -1.97 10.02
CA ASN A 94 3.05 -1.25 11.25
C ASN A 94 1.84 -1.09 12.17
N HIS A 95 0.80 -0.40 11.70
CA HIS A 95 -0.39 -0.10 12.48
C HIS A 95 -1.60 0.15 11.57
N ARG A 96 -2.81 0.06 12.14
CA ARG A 96 -4.06 0.30 11.39
C ARG A 96 -4.31 1.79 11.24
N ALA A 97 -4.82 2.19 10.07
CA ALA A 97 -5.23 3.56 9.80
C ALA A 97 -6.58 3.61 9.07
N ARG A 98 -7.24 4.76 9.15
CA ARG A 98 -8.49 5.04 8.43
C ARG A 98 -8.27 6.18 7.44
N ILE A 99 -8.68 5.97 6.20
CA ILE A 99 -8.70 6.99 5.15
C ILE A 99 -9.78 8.03 5.50
N THR A 100 -9.36 9.29 5.59
CA THR A 100 -10.22 10.45 5.81
C THR A 100 -10.42 11.30 4.55
N GLY A 101 -9.55 11.16 3.53
CA GLY A 101 -9.64 11.83 2.24
C GLY A 101 -8.59 11.32 1.24
N PHE A 102 -8.73 11.73 -0.03
CA PHE A 102 -7.78 11.49 -1.12
C PHE A 102 -7.37 12.85 -1.70
N SER A 103 -6.12 12.99 -2.14
CA SER A 103 -5.55 14.23 -2.71
C SER A 103 -4.93 13.97 -4.07
#